data_AF-A0A957FZM0-F1
#
_entry.id   AF-A0A957FZM0-F1
#
_cell.length_a   1.000
_cell.length_b   1.000
_cell.length_c   1.000
_cell.angle_alpha   90.00
_cell.angle_beta   90.00
_cell.angle_gamma   90.00
#
_symmetry.space_group_name_H-M   'P 1'
#
loop_
_entity.id
_entity.type
_entity.pdbx_description
1 polymer ?
#
loop_
_entity_poly.entity_id
_entity_poly.type
_entity_poly.pdbx_seq_one_letter_code
_entity_poly.pdbx_strand_id
1 'polypeptide(L)'
;MSGTLAALAQALSDGAVRVVDLTATLSPDTVVIDLPPIFAASPGLSMDLISQYDDNGPAWYWNTITLGEHTGTHFDAPVHWVTGKDLPDNATDTLPPSRFVGPACVVDVTREAAADNDFLLTPEFLLAWEEKHGRIPAGAWLLMRSGWSKRTGKAEFLNIDENGSHTPGPSPDCV
;
A
#
# COMPACT_ATOMS: atom_id res chain seq x y z
N MET A 1 -32.34 12.63 5.55
CA MET A 1 -30.93 12.19 5.68
C MET A 1 -30.89 10.70 5.42
N SER A 2 -29.96 10.25 4.59
CA SER A 2 -29.86 8.84 4.17
C SER A 2 -29.63 7.92 5.38
N GLY A 3 -30.48 6.91 5.56
CA GLY A 3 -30.33 5.91 6.62
C GLY A 3 -29.06 5.05 6.49
N THR A 4 -28.37 5.12 5.35
CA THR A 4 -27.16 4.32 5.08
C THR A 4 -26.02 4.62 6.06
N LEU A 5 -25.74 5.90 6.34
CA LEU A 5 -24.64 6.25 7.25
C LEU A 5 -24.94 5.87 8.70
N ALA A 6 -26.21 6.03 9.13
CA ALA A 6 -26.65 5.60 10.45
C ALA A 6 -26.56 4.07 10.59
N ALA A 7 -26.96 3.32 9.55
CA ALA A 7 -26.84 1.87 9.52
C ALA A 7 -25.37 1.41 9.57
N LEU A 8 -24.48 2.06 8.83
CA LEU A 8 -23.03 1.77 8.88
C LEU A 8 -22.46 2.03 10.28
N ALA A 9 -22.80 3.15 10.90
CA ALA A 9 -22.33 3.50 12.25
C ALA A 9 -22.81 2.48 13.31
N GLN A 10 -24.07 2.06 13.21
CA GLN A 10 -24.62 1.02 14.07
C GLN A 10 -23.90 -0.33 13.85
N ALA A 11 -23.73 -0.73 12.59
CA ALA A 11 -23.07 -2.00 12.23
C ALA A 11 -21.58 -2.05 12.64
N LEU A 12 -20.89 -0.90 12.65
CA LEU A 12 -19.54 -0.80 13.22
C LEU A 12 -19.55 -0.95 14.74
N SER A 13 -20.56 -0.38 15.41
CA SER A 13 -20.66 -0.38 16.87
C SER A 13 -21.07 -1.74 17.44
N ASP A 14 -21.93 -2.49 16.74
CA ASP A 14 -22.38 -3.82 17.15
C ASP A 14 -21.53 -4.96 16.58
N GLY A 15 -20.56 -4.66 15.71
CA GLY A 15 -19.61 -5.61 15.14
C GLY A 15 -20.08 -6.36 13.90
N ALA A 16 -21.26 -6.04 13.33
CA ALA A 16 -21.70 -6.58 12.05
C ALA A 16 -20.76 -6.17 10.89
N VAL A 17 -20.12 -5.01 10.99
CA VAL A 17 -19.01 -4.58 10.14
C VAL A 17 -17.73 -4.58 10.96
N ARG A 18 -16.67 -5.19 10.41
CA ARG A 18 -15.34 -5.23 11.03
C ARG A 18 -14.39 -4.31 10.27
N VAL A 19 -13.54 -3.62 11.02
CA VAL A 19 -12.39 -2.90 10.47
C VAL A 19 -11.17 -3.82 10.53
N VAL A 20 -10.49 -3.97 9.41
CA VAL A 20 -9.25 -4.75 9.30
C VAL A 20 -8.15 -3.78 8.92
N ASP A 21 -7.09 -3.72 9.74
CA ASP A 21 -5.91 -2.92 9.44
C ASP A 21 -5.05 -3.62 8.38
N LEU A 22 -4.68 -2.88 7.34
CA LEU A 22 -3.82 -3.33 6.24
C LEU A 22 -2.46 -2.61 6.23
N THR A 23 -2.14 -1.88 7.30
CA THR A 23 -0.96 -1.02 7.41
C THR A 23 0.18 -1.76 8.10
N ALA A 24 1.38 -1.69 7.52
CA ALA A 24 2.60 -2.10 8.22
C ALA A 24 2.99 -1.02 9.24
N THR A 25 3.46 -1.43 10.43
CA THR A 25 3.99 -0.48 11.41
C THR A 25 5.18 0.27 10.83
N LEU A 26 5.11 1.61 10.86
CA LEU A 26 6.20 2.48 10.44
C LEU A 26 7.25 2.55 11.56
N SER A 27 8.50 2.27 11.22
CA SER A 27 9.65 2.29 12.14
C SER A 27 10.94 2.63 11.38
N PRO A 28 12.05 2.95 12.07
CA PRO A 28 13.35 3.11 11.42
C PRO A 28 13.83 1.86 10.66
N ASP A 29 13.32 0.68 11.00
CA ASP A 29 13.62 -0.58 10.32
C ASP A 29 12.68 -0.86 9.12
N THR A 30 11.72 0.04 8.84
CA THR A 30 10.84 -0.09 7.69
C THR A 30 11.65 -0.13 6.41
N VAL A 31 11.51 -1.23 5.67
CA VAL A 31 12.16 -1.43 4.38
C VAL A 31 11.60 -0.43 3.38
N VAL A 32 12.49 0.34 2.75
CA VAL A 32 12.20 1.25 1.63
C VAL A 32 12.77 0.71 0.33
N ILE A 33 12.19 1.14 -0.79
CA ILE A 33 12.65 0.78 -2.13
C ILE A 33 14.12 1.18 -2.34
N ASP A 34 14.91 0.26 -2.90
CA ASP A 34 16.27 0.55 -3.36
C ASP A 34 16.26 0.83 -4.87
N LEU A 35 16.97 1.89 -5.28
CA LEU A 35 17.16 2.25 -6.69
C LEU A 35 18.63 2.10 -7.09
N PRO A 36 18.92 1.94 -8.39
CA PRO A 36 20.28 2.04 -8.89
C PRO A 36 20.99 3.31 -8.41
N PRO A 37 22.30 3.27 -8.08
CA PRO A 37 23.03 4.40 -7.47
C PRO A 37 23.07 5.71 -8.30
N ILE A 38 22.67 5.65 -9.57
CA ILE A 38 22.54 6.82 -10.44
C ILE A 38 21.32 7.68 -10.10
N PHE A 39 20.36 7.15 -9.34
CA PHE A 39 19.16 7.86 -8.87
C PHE A 39 19.29 8.23 -7.40
N ALA A 40 18.58 9.30 -7.00
CA ALA A 40 18.52 9.69 -5.60
C ALA A 40 17.73 8.65 -4.80
N ALA A 41 18.25 8.26 -3.63
CA ALA A 41 17.57 7.35 -2.73
C ALA A 41 16.46 8.08 -1.96
N SER A 42 15.32 7.40 -1.75
CA SER A 42 14.29 7.88 -0.83
C SER A 42 14.74 7.64 0.62
N PRO A 43 14.61 8.62 1.54
CA PRO A 43 14.93 8.39 2.93
C PRO A 43 13.87 7.47 3.58
N GLY A 44 14.33 6.53 4.42
CA GLY A 44 13.47 5.81 5.35
C GLY A 44 12.99 6.70 6.51
N LEU A 45 12.27 6.13 7.47
CA LEU A 45 11.83 6.87 8.65
C LEU A 45 13.02 7.19 9.58
N SER A 46 13.19 8.46 9.93
CA SER A 46 13.88 8.86 11.16
C SER A 46 12.87 9.43 12.16
N MET A 47 13.14 9.20 13.44
CA MET A 47 12.34 9.71 14.55
C MET A 47 13.23 10.36 15.59
N ASP A 48 13.00 11.63 15.86
CA ASP A 48 13.74 12.39 16.86
C ASP A 48 12.81 12.74 18.02
N LEU A 49 13.19 12.35 19.24
CA LEU A 49 12.40 12.63 20.44
C LEU A 49 12.41 14.14 20.74
N ILE A 50 11.23 14.74 20.87
CA ILE A 50 11.11 16.15 21.28
C ILE A 50 11.03 16.24 22.81
N SER A 51 10.13 15.45 23.41
CA SER A 51 10.00 15.35 24.88
C SER A 51 9.37 14.02 25.29
N GLN A 52 9.67 13.56 26.49
CA GLN A 52 9.03 12.40 27.12
C GLN A 52 8.79 12.62 28.61
N TYR A 53 7.81 13.47 28.94
CA TYR A 53 7.44 13.76 30.34
C TYR A 53 8.65 14.23 31.18
N ASP A 54 9.50 15.03 30.56
CA ASP A 54 10.79 15.51 31.05
C ASP A 54 10.82 17.04 31.04
N ASP A 55 11.99 17.64 31.26
CA ASP A 55 12.16 19.11 31.27
C ASP A 55 11.82 19.77 29.93
N ASN A 56 11.92 19.05 28.81
CA ASN A 56 11.55 19.55 27.48
C ASN A 56 10.03 19.47 27.22
N GLY A 57 9.29 18.72 28.04
CA GLY A 57 7.83 18.61 27.96
C GLY A 57 7.25 17.86 29.15
N PRO A 58 6.94 18.54 30.27
CA PRO A 58 6.65 17.88 31.55
C PRO A 58 5.39 17.00 31.57
N ALA A 59 4.49 17.18 30.60
CA ALA A 59 3.19 16.51 30.58
C ALA A 59 2.83 15.87 29.23
N TRP A 60 3.76 15.82 28.26
CA TRP A 60 3.48 15.28 26.93
C TRP A 60 4.68 14.55 26.32
N TYR A 61 4.34 13.62 25.43
CA TYR A 61 5.27 12.84 24.62
C TYR A 61 4.98 13.07 23.14
N TRP A 62 6.03 13.28 22.35
CA TRP A 62 5.95 13.47 20.91
C TRP A 62 7.35 13.41 20.25
N ASN A 63 7.35 13.16 18.94
CA ASN A 63 8.56 13.05 18.13
C ASN A 63 8.41 13.89 16.87
N THR A 64 9.54 14.34 16.33
CA THR A 64 9.65 14.75 14.93
C THR A 64 9.85 13.51 14.07
N ILE A 65 9.15 13.41 12.95
CA ILE A 65 9.32 12.35 11.95
C ILE A 65 9.84 12.93 10.65
N THR A 66 10.78 12.24 10.00
CA THR A 66 11.23 12.53 8.63
C THR A 66 11.19 11.25 7.82
N LEU A 67 10.63 11.31 6.62
CA LEU A 67 10.46 10.16 5.72
C LEU A 67 10.25 10.65 4.28
N GLY A 68 10.52 9.78 3.30
CA GLY A 68 10.08 10.00 1.92
C GLY A 68 8.59 9.65 1.74
N GLU A 69 7.95 10.23 0.72
CA GLU A 69 6.52 10.02 0.42
C GLU A 69 6.17 8.53 0.18
N HIS A 70 7.12 7.74 -0.30
CA HIS A 70 6.96 6.31 -0.64
C HIS A 70 7.53 5.36 0.45
N THR A 71 7.47 5.75 1.72
CA THR A 71 7.98 4.95 2.84
C THR A 71 6.91 4.05 3.44
N GLY A 72 7.17 2.75 3.54
CA GLY A 72 6.25 1.79 4.17
C GLY A 72 4.95 1.60 3.39
N THR A 73 3.82 1.40 4.09
CA THR A 73 2.50 1.40 3.46
C THR A 73 2.12 2.83 3.05
N HIS A 74 2.13 3.11 1.75
CA HIS A 74 1.95 4.44 1.18
C HIS A 74 0.95 4.43 0.01
N PHE A 75 0.73 5.60 -0.60
CA PHE A 75 -0.19 5.80 -1.72
C PHE A 75 0.52 6.53 -2.86
N ASP A 76 0.40 5.99 -4.09
CA ASP A 76 0.95 6.61 -5.29
C ASP A 76 -0.11 7.47 -6.00
N ALA A 77 0.11 8.78 -6.02
CA ALA A 77 -0.71 9.69 -6.82
C ALA A 77 -0.22 9.72 -8.29
N PRO A 78 -1.08 10.01 -9.29
CA PRO A 78 -0.68 9.97 -10.69
C PRO A 78 0.53 10.85 -11.05
N VAL A 79 0.72 11.97 -10.35
CA VAL A 79 1.86 12.88 -10.53
C VAL A 79 3.21 12.22 -10.26
N HIS A 80 3.24 11.10 -9.51
CA HIS A 80 4.46 10.35 -9.21
C HIS A 80 5.18 9.88 -10.48
N TRP A 81 4.44 9.58 -11.55
CA TRP A 81 5.02 9.10 -12.80
C TRP A 81 4.91 10.13 -13.93
N VAL A 82 5.91 10.13 -14.82
CA VAL A 82 6.02 11.11 -15.91
C VAL A 82 4.80 11.15 -16.83
N THR A 83 4.11 10.01 -17.01
CA THR A 83 2.90 9.92 -17.85
C THR A 83 1.67 10.54 -17.18
N GLY A 84 1.68 10.74 -15.86
CA GLY A 84 0.60 11.37 -15.11
C GLY A 84 0.86 12.84 -14.75
N LYS A 85 2.05 13.38 -15.07
CA LYS A 85 2.50 14.71 -14.61
C LYS A 85 1.58 15.88 -15.01
N ASP A 86 0.88 15.77 -16.14
CA ASP A 86 0.02 16.83 -16.69
C ASP A 86 -1.49 16.53 -16.50
N LEU A 87 -1.85 15.48 -15.77
CA LEU A 87 -3.25 15.17 -15.46
C LEU A 87 -3.82 16.19 -14.45
N PRO A 88 -5.11 16.53 -14.54
CA PRO A 88 -5.77 17.32 -13.49
C PRO A 88 -5.92 16.50 -12.21
N ASP A 89 -5.91 17.18 -11.06
CA ASP A 89 -6.15 16.58 -9.74
C ASP A 89 -5.28 15.35 -9.46
N ASN A 90 -3.99 15.43 -9.81
CA ASN A 90 -3.06 14.31 -9.91
C ASN A 90 -2.11 14.15 -8.71
N ALA A 91 -2.20 15.02 -7.72
CA ALA A 91 -1.40 15.00 -6.50
C ALA A 91 -2.27 14.67 -5.27
N THR A 92 -1.65 14.26 -4.17
CA THR A 92 -2.35 13.82 -2.94
C THR A 92 -3.20 14.93 -2.30
N ASP A 93 -2.86 16.19 -2.51
CA ASP A 93 -3.58 17.37 -2.02
C ASP A 93 -4.69 17.86 -2.97
N THR A 94 -4.71 17.36 -4.22
CA THR A 94 -5.68 17.78 -5.26
C THR A 94 -6.66 16.67 -5.65
N LEU A 95 -6.33 15.40 -5.39
CA LEU A 95 -7.19 14.26 -5.67
C LEU A 95 -8.59 14.40 -5.03
N PRO A 96 -9.69 14.10 -5.75
CA PRO A 96 -11.03 14.18 -5.18
C PRO A 96 -11.20 13.20 -3.99
N PRO A 97 -11.66 13.66 -2.81
CA PRO A 97 -11.78 12.78 -1.63
C PRO A 97 -12.72 11.58 -1.81
N SER A 98 -13.64 11.65 -2.78
CA SER A 98 -14.50 10.53 -3.16
C SER A 98 -13.73 9.31 -3.67
N ARG A 99 -12.46 9.45 -4.06
CA ARG A 99 -11.59 8.36 -4.50
C ARG A 99 -10.93 7.61 -3.33
N PHE A 100 -10.97 8.15 -2.12
CA PHE A 100 -10.32 7.54 -0.95
C PHE A 100 -11.14 6.40 -0.33
N VAL A 101 -12.42 6.27 -0.72
CA VAL A 101 -13.31 5.21 -0.25
C VAL A 101 -13.97 4.56 -1.45
N GLY A 102 -13.75 3.25 -1.59
CA GLY A 102 -14.31 2.48 -2.70
C GLY A 102 -14.34 0.99 -2.40
N PRO A 103 -15.00 0.20 -3.26
CA PRO A 103 -14.96 -1.25 -3.16
C PRO A 103 -13.56 -1.78 -3.47
N ALA A 104 -13.27 -3.00 -3.04
CA ALA A 104 -12.03 -3.70 -3.36
C ALA A 104 -12.30 -5.17 -3.67
N CYS A 105 -11.57 -5.72 -4.65
CA CYS A 105 -11.51 -7.13 -4.98
C CYS A 105 -10.14 -7.68 -4.58
N VAL A 106 -10.11 -8.83 -3.91
CA VAL A 106 -8.86 -9.48 -3.49
C VAL A 106 -8.59 -10.68 -4.38
N VAL A 107 -7.52 -10.60 -5.16
CA VAL A 107 -7.05 -11.69 -6.02
C VAL A 107 -5.93 -12.41 -5.27
N ASP A 108 -6.22 -13.64 -4.82
CA ASP A 108 -5.29 -14.46 -4.06
C ASP A 108 -4.35 -15.23 -4.99
N VAL A 109 -3.07 -14.87 -4.93
CA VAL A 109 -1.96 -15.48 -5.67
C VAL A 109 -0.89 -16.00 -4.71
N THR A 110 -1.25 -16.20 -3.43
CA THR A 110 -0.29 -16.61 -2.38
C THR A 110 0.43 -17.92 -2.70
N ARG A 111 -0.26 -18.87 -3.37
CA ARG A 111 0.33 -20.15 -3.75
C ARG A 111 1.31 -19.97 -4.91
N GLU A 112 0.91 -19.19 -5.90
CA GLU A 112 1.67 -18.90 -7.11
C GLU A 112 2.95 -18.12 -6.75
N ALA A 113 2.83 -17.04 -5.96
CA ALA A 113 3.94 -16.23 -5.48
C ALA A 113 4.91 -16.98 -4.53
N ALA A 114 4.42 -18.03 -3.85
CA ALA A 114 5.28 -18.89 -3.03
C ALA A 114 6.06 -19.92 -3.87
N ALA A 115 5.55 -20.29 -5.04
CA ALA A 115 6.20 -21.20 -5.96
C ALA A 115 7.19 -20.47 -6.89
N ASP A 116 6.89 -19.22 -7.22
CA ASP A 116 7.67 -18.39 -8.12
C ASP A 116 7.68 -16.92 -7.62
N ASN A 117 8.87 -16.44 -7.25
CA ASN A 117 9.04 -15.05 -6.81
C ASN A 117 8.82 -14.05 -7.94
N ASP A 118 8.90 -14.48 -9.20
CA ASP A 118 8.69 -13.65 -10.39
C ASP A 118 7.29 -13.85 -11.00
N PHE A 119 6.36 -14.45 -10.23
CA PHE A 119 5.01 -14.72 -10.71
C PHE A 119 4.33 -13.45 -11.26
N LEU A 120 3.83 -13.55 -12.49
CA LEU A 120 3.08 -12.51 -13.15
C LEU A 120 1.56 -12.78 -13.10
N LEU A 121 0.81 -11.84 -12.54
CA LEU A 121 -0.64 -11.79 -12.67
C LEU A 121 -1.00 -11.41 -14.12
N THR A 122 -1.75 -12.27 -14.81
CA THR A 122 -2.11 -12.10 -16.22
C THR A 122 -3.60 -11.82 -16.41
N PRO A 123 -4.01 -11.31 -17.59
CA PRO A 123 -5.42 -11.16 -17.93
C PRO A 123 -6.22 -12.47 -17.81
N GLU A 124 -5.65 -13.61 -18.23
CA GLU A 124 -6.29 -14.92 -18.15
C GLU A 124 -6.55 -15.32 -16.69
N PHE A 125 -5.62 -15.00 -15.79
CA PHE A 125 -5.80 -15.24 -14.36
C PHE A 125 -6.98 -14.42 -13.83
N LEU A 126 -7.09 -13.14 -14.22
CA LEU A 126 -8.19 -12.29 -13.80
C LEU A 126 -9.53 -12.74 -14.37
N LEU A 127 -9.58 -13.15 -15.64
CA LEU A 127 -10.80 -13.68 -16.25
C LEU A 127 -11.28 -14.95 -15.53
N ALA A 128 -10.36 -15.88 -15.21
CA ALA A 128 -10.69 -17.07 -14.42
C ALA A 128 -11.13 -16.71 -12.98
N TRP A 129 -10.55 -15.67 -12.39
CA TRP A 129 -10.99 -15.15 -11.10
C TRP A 129 -12.42 -14.57 -11.19
N GLU A 130 -12.74 -13.80 -12.23
CA GLU A 130 -14.06 -13.22 -12.46
C GLU A 130 -15.14 -14.29 -12.71
N GLU A 131 -14.80 -15.39 -13.40
CA GLU A 131 -15.72 -16.53 -13.58
C GLU A 131 -16.18 -17.13 -12.24
N LYS A 132 -15.30 -17.10 -11.23
CA LYS A 132 -15.57 -17.68 -9.90
C LYS A 132 -16.16 -16.67 -8.92
N HIS A 133 -15.72 -15.42 -8.98
CA HIS A 133 -16.00 -14.40 -7.96
C HIS A 133 -16.94 -13.30 -8.43
N GLY A 134 -17.30 -13.30 -9.72
CA GLY A 134 -18.03 -12.24 -10.38
C GLY A 134 -17.10 -11.17 -10.96
N ARG A 135 -17.64 -10.39 -11.90
CA ARG A 135 -16.91 -9.31 -12.57
C ARG A 135 -16.40 -8.28 -11.57
N ILE A 136 -15.16 -7.82 -11.77
CA ILE A 136 -14.56 -6.72 -11.01
C ILE A 136 -15.37 -5.44 -11.29
N PRO A 137 -15.95 -4.79 -10.26
CA PRO A 137 -16.73 -3.58 -10.46
C PRO A 137 -15.86 -2.40 -10.93
N ALA A 138 -16.42 -1.54 -11.78
CA ALA A 138 -15.77 -0.29 -12.15
C ALA A 138 -15.49 0.57 -10.91
N GLY A 139 -14.28 1.11 -10.81
CA GLY A 139 -13.84 1.92 -9.67
C GLY A 139 -13.46 1.14 -8.42
N ALA A 140 -13.40 -0.20 -8.49
CA ALA A 140 -12.88 -1.02 -7.40
C ALA A 140 -11.34 -1.04 -7.38
N TRP A 141 -10.78 -1.09 -6.18
CA TRP A 141 -9.38 -1.46 -5.97
C TRP A 141 -9.18 -2.95 -6.27
N LEU A 142 -8.14 -3.30 -7.02
CA LEU A 142 -7.71 -4.68 -7.18
C LEU A 142 -6.49 -4.94 -6.30
N LEU A 143 -6.67 -5.75 -5.25
CA LEU A 143 -5.63 -6.08 -4.29
C LEU A 143 -5.04 -7.45 -4.63
N MET A 144 -3.78 -7.47 -5.08
CA MET A 144 -3.03 -8.71 -5.34
C MET A 144 -2.47 -9.26 -4.02
N ARG A 145 -3.12 -10.28 -3.46
CA ARG A 145 -2.67 -10.93 -2.23
C ARG A 145 -1.64 -11.99 -2.56
N SER A 146 -0.35 -11.66 -2.41
CA SER A 146 0.79 -12.57 -2.62
C SER A 146 1.32 -13.21 -1.35
N GLY A 147 0.97 -12.68 -0.17
CA GLY A 147 1.55 -13.11 1.11
C GLY A 147 2.94 -12.56 1.37
N TRP A 148 3.45 -11.67 0.51
CA TRP A 148 4.79 -11.07 0.59
C TRP A 148 5.04 -10.30 1.90
N SER A 149 3.99 -9.73 2.50
CA SER A 149 4.05 -9.01 3.77
C SER A 149 4.51 -9.86 4.96
N LYS A 150 4.61 -11.19 4.82
CA LYS A 150 5.14 -12.10 5.84
C LYS A 150 6.67 -12.19 5.86
N ARG A 151 7.36 -11.69 4.82
CA ARG A 151 8.82 -11.71 4.73
C ARG A 151 9.40 -10.71 5.71
N THR A 152 10.49 -11.09 6.39
CA THR A 152 11.06 -10.29 7.46
C THR A 152 12.46 -9.80 7.11
N GLY A 153 12.70 -8.51 7.31
CA GLY A 153 13.99 -7.88 7.02
C GLY A 153 14.18 -7.52 5.54
N LYS A 154 15.15 -6.63 5.30
CA LYS A 154 15.40 -6.01 4.00
C LYS A 154 15.73 -7.02 2.89
N ALA A 155 16.58 -8.01 3.19
CA ALA A 155 17.05 -8.97 2.18
C ALA A 155 15.91 -9.84 1.64
N GLU A 156 15.06 -10.41 2.51
CA GLU A 156 13.94 -11.25 2.07
C GLU A 156 12.84 -10.44 1.39
N PHE A 157 12.57 -9.22 1.87
CA PHE A 157 11.47 -8.39 1.38
C PHE A 157 11.78 -7.76 0.03
N LEU A 158 12.99 -7.22 -0.16
CA LEU A 158 13.42 -6.68 -1.45
C LEU A 158 13.81 -7.78 -2.43
N ASN A 159 14.33 -8.91 -1.94
CA ASN A 159 14.69 -10.08 -2.75
C ASN A 159 15.53 -9.72 -3.99
N ILE A 160 16.63 -8.98 -3.75
CA ILE A 160 17.52 -8.47 -4.80
C ILE A 160 18.73 -9.38 -4.98
N ASP A 161 19.06 -9.69 -6.24
CA ASP A 161 20.33 -10.29 -6.65
C ASP A 161 21.08 -9.38 -7.65
N GLU A 162 22.08 -9.90 -8.37
CA GLU A 162 22.81 -9.13 -9.39
C GLU A 162 21.97 -8.62 -10.58
N ASN A 163 20.80 -9.21 -10.83
CA ASN A 163 19.88 -8.86 -11.92
C ASN A 163 18.74 -7.95 -11.47
N GLY A 164 18.60 -7.70 -10.17
CA GLY A 164 17.61 -6.80 -9.60
C GLY A 164 16.66 -7.49 -8.63
N SER A 165 15.48 -6.88 -8.43
CA SER A 165 14.45 -7.35 -7.51
C SER A 165 13.61 -8.46 -8.13
N HIS A 166 13.41 -9.56 -7.41
CA HIS A 166 12.56 -10.68 -7.80
C HIS A 166 11.29 -10.68 -6.95
N THR A 167 10.23 -10.03 -7.44
CA THR A 167 8.97 -9.83 -6.70
C THR A 167 7.79 -10.03 -7.64
N PRO A 168 6.69 -10.65 -7.18
CA PRO A 168 5.53 -10.91 -8.03
C PRO A 168 4.84 -9.60 -8.39
N GLY A 169 4.25 -9.52 -9.57
CA GLY A 169 3.57 -8.31 -10.05
C GLY A 169 2.62 -8.58 -11.21
N PRO A 170 1.93 -7.57 -11.74
CA PRO A 170 1.12 -7.72 -12.94
C PRO A 170 1.97 -7.76 -14.21
N SER A 171 1.53 -8.51 -15.22
CA SER A 171 2.09 -8.38 -16.57
C SER A 171 1.70 -7.05 -17.23
N PRO A 172 2.45 -6.54 -18.21
CA PRO A 172 2.10 -5.30 -18.91
C PRO A 172 0.71 -5.31 -19.55
N ASP A 173 0.30 -6.44 -20.12
CA ASP A 173 -1.02 -6.58 -20.77
C ASP A 173 -2.17 -6.67 -19.75
N CYS A 174 -1.85 -6.77 -18.45
CA CYS A 174 -2.81 -6.78 -17.35
C CYS A 174 -3.12 -5.37 -16.80
N VAL A 175 -2.35 -4.33 -17.18
CA VAL A 175 -2.41 -2.96 -16.61
C VAL A 175 -2.99 -1.96 -17.62
#